data_AF-A0A656JZ69-F1
#
_entry.id   AF-A0A656JZ69-F1
#
_cell.length_a   1.000
_cell.length_b   1.000
_cell.length_c   1.000
_cell.angle_alpha   90.00
_cell.angle_beta   90.00
_cell.angle_gamma   90.00
#
_symmetry.space_group_name_H-M   'P 1'
#
loop_
_entity.id
_entity.type
_entity.pdbx_description
1 polymer ?
#
loop_
_entity_poly.entity_id
_entity_poly.type
_entity_poly.pdbx_seq_one_letter_code
_entity_poly.pdbx_strand_id
1 'polypeptide(L)'
;GPLMLATPVLGPAIAFYLLYGAGVVVFGVMPAVREQRLSRATLFSGLLGLVAYGTYDLTNWATLQGWPAQLALVDLAWGTVVSA
;
A
#
# COMPACT_ATOMS: atom_id res chain seq x y z
N GLY A 1 -3.79 21.54 5.75
CA GLY A 1 -5.07 21.82 5.07
C GLY A 1 -6.24 21.53 6.00
N PRO A 2 -7.50 21.81 5.61
CA PRO A 2 -8.67 21.63 6.49
C PRO A 2 -8.88 20.18 6.98
N LEU A 3 -8.28 19.20 6.29
CA LEU A 3 -8.33 17.77 6.64
C LEU A 3 -7.13 17.26 7.43
N MET A 4 -6.06 18.06 7.60
CA MET A 4 -4.87 17.65 8.34
C MET A 4 -5.04 17.93 9.83
N LEU A 5 -4.76 16.92 10.65
CA LEU A 5 -4.63 17.09 12.10
C LEU A 5 -3.36 17.87 12.44
N ALA A 6 -3.41 18.65 13.53
CA ALA A 6 -2.25 19.38 14.06
C ALA A 6 -1.17 18.43 14.63
N THR A 7 -1.59 17.28 15.17
CA THR A 7 -0.72 16.22 15.65
C THR A 7 -1.19 14.87 15.09
N PRO A 8 -0.27 14.04 14.58
CA PRO A 8 -0.62 12.74 14.03
C PRO A 8 -1.08 11.78 15.13
N VAL A 9 -2.11 10.98 14.84
CA VAL A 9 -2.53 9.89 15.72
C VAL A 9 -1.69 8.67 15.38
N LEU A 10 -0.76 8.30 16.28
CA LEU A 10 0.22 7.24 16.01
C LEU A 10 -0.39 5.83 15.97
N GLY A 11 -1.48 5.58 16.70
CA GLY A 11 -2.10 4.26 16.80
C GLY A 11 -2.47 3.65 15.44
N PRO A 12 -3.30 4.31 14.62
CA PRO A 12 -3.66 3.84 13.28
C PRO A 12 -2.45 3.69 12.35
N ALA A 13 -1.46 4.59 12.43
CA ALA A 13 -0.25 4.51 11.62
C ALA A 13 0.56 3.25 11.94
N ILE A 14 0.81 2.99 13.22
CA ILE A 14 1.52 1.78 13.67
C ILE A 14 0.75 0.53 13.24
N ALA A 15 -0.57 0.50 13.47
CA ALA A 15 -1.41 -0.64 13.08
C ALA A 15 -1.33 -0.92 11.58
N PHE A 16 -1.40 0.12 10.73
CA PHE A 16 -1.25 -0.02 9.29
C PHE A 16 0.10 -0.64 8.91
N TYR A 17 1.22 -0.10 9.40
CA TYR A 17 2.54 -0.61 9.02
C TYR A 17 2.78 -2.06 9.48
N LEU A 18 2.28 -2.43 10.66
CA LEU A 18 2.36 -3.81 11.14
C LEU A 18 1.49 -4.74 10.30
N LEU A 19 0.23 -4.38 10.04
CA LEU A 19 -0.69 -5.19 9.26
C LEU A 19 -0.25 -5.33 7.81
N TYR A 20 0.20 -4.24 7.20
CA TYR A 20 0.64 -4.22 5.81
C TYR A 20 1.90 -5.06 5.61
N GLY A 21 2.91 -4.86 6.47
CA GLY A 21 4.13 -5.67 6.46
C GLY A 21 3.84 -7.15 6.70
N ALA A 22 2.97 -7.47 7.66
CA ALA A 22 2.52 -8.85 7.89
C ALA A 22 1.79 -9.42 6.67
N GLY A 23 0.94 -8.64 6.01
CA GLY A 23 0.25 -9.02 4.79
C GLY A 23 1.22 -9.37 3.66
N VAL A 24 2.24 -8.55 3.41
CA VAL A 24 3.28 -8.82 2.42
C VAL A 24 3.99 -10.15 2.73
N VAL A 25 4.33 -10.39 4.00
CA VAL A 25 4.97 -11.63 4.42
C VAL A 25 4.05 -12.84 4.23
N VAL A 26 2.79 -12.75 4.65
CA VAL A 26 1.85 -13.88 4.65
C VAL A 26 1.38 -14.23 3.24
N PHE A 27 1.07 -13.22 2.41
CA PHE A 27 0.48 -13.44 1.08
C PHE A 27 1.52 -13.53 -0.04
N GLY A 28 2.65 -12.82 0.08
CA GLY A 28 3.69 -12.81 -0.94
C GLY A 28 4.89 -13.68 -0.57
N VAL A 29 5.60 -13.33 0.49
CA VAL A 29 6.92 -13.90 0.81
C VAL A 29 6.84 -15.36 1.25
N MET A 30 5.99 -15.70 2.22
CA MET A 30 5.94 -17.04 2.81
C MET A 30 5.56 -18.12 1.77
N PRO A 31 4.54 -17.94 0.91
CA PRO A 31 4.24 -18.91 -0.15
C PRO A 31 5.38 -19.02 -1.17
N ALA A 32 6.00 -17.89 -1.54
CA ALA A 32 7.10 -17.88 -2.49
C ALA A 32 8.35 -18.62 -2.00
N VAL A 33 8.68 -18.49 -0.71
CA VAL A 33 9.77 -19.25 -0.07
C VAL A 33 9.46 -20.75 -0.05
N ARG A 34 8.23 -21.14 0.29
CA ARG A 34 7.80 -22.55 0.31
C ARG A 34 7.86 -23.20 -1.07
N GLU A 35 7.52 -22.45 -2.11
CA GLU A 35 7.52 -22.94 -3.49
C GLU A 35 8.86 -22.72 -4.22
N GLN A 36 9.83 -22.03 -3.58
CA GLN A 36 11.09 -21.60 -4.19
C GLN A 36 10.90 -20.78 -5.49
N ARG A 37 9.90 -19.90 -5.51
CA ARG A 37 9.53 -19.10 -6.69
C ARG A 37 9.51 -17.62 -6.38
N LEU A 38 10.60 -16.91 -6.69
CA LEU A 38 10.70 -15.46 -6.47
C LEU A 38 9.64 -14.67 -7.25
N SER A 39 9.29 -15.11 -8.46
CA SER A 39 8.23 -14.48 -9.27
C SER A 39 6.86 -14.48 -8.59
N ARG A 40 6.63 -15.41 -7.66
CA ARG A 40 5.41 -15.44 -6.85
C ARG A 40 5.43 -14.34 -5.79
N ALA A 41 6.57 -14.10 -5.14
CA ALA A 41 6.72 -13.02 -4.17
C ALA A 41 6.47 -11.68 -4.85
N THR A 42 7.15 -11.42 -5.96
CA THR A 42 7.06 -10.13 -6.66
C THR A 42 5.64 -9.85 -7.16
N LEU A 43 4.96 -10.84 -7.74
CA LEU A 43 3.61 -10.67 -8.25
C LEU A 43 2.59 -10.43 -7.12
N PHE A 44 2.56 -11.28 -6.09
CA PHE A 44 1.52 -11.18 -5.07
C PHE A 44 1.77 -10.03 -4.08
N SER A 45 3.02 -9.75 -3.72
CA SER A 45 3.34 -8.58 -2.90
C SER A 45 3.11 -7.28 -3.66
N GLY A 46 3.48 -7.23 -4.95
CA GLY A 46 3.20 -6.09 -5.81
C GLY A 46 1.71 -5.82 -5.98
N LEU A 47 0.91 -6.88 -6.20
CA LEU A 47 -0.56 -6.77 -6.26
C LEU A 47 -1.14 -6.29 -4.92
N LEU A 48 -0.64 -6.78 -3.79
CA LEU A 48 -1.07 -6.31 -2.48
C LEU A 48 -0.77 -4.82 -2.29
N GLY A 49 0.39 -4.36 -2.75
CA GLY A 49 0.75 -2.94 -2.70
C GLY A 49 -0.07 -2.06 -3.63
N LEU A 50 -0.36 -2.52 -4.84
CA LEU A 50 -1.29 -1.86 -5.74
C LEU A 50 -2.66 -1.69 -5.08
N VAL A 51 -3.17 -2.74 -4.41
CA VAL A 51 -4.47 -2.69 -3.72
C VAL A 51 -4.43 -1.73 -2.53
N ALA A 52 -3.38 -1.78 -1.69
CA ALA A 52 -3.30 -0.93 -0.50
C ALA A 52 -3.20 0.57 -0.86
N TYR A 53 -2.25 0.93 -1.73
CA TYR A 53 -2.07 2.30 -2.19
C TYR A 53 -3.25 2.74 -3.07
N GLY A 54 -3.74 1.86 -3.95
CA GLY A 54 -4.93 2.10 -4.75
C GLY A 54 -6.18 2.39 -3.91
N THR A 55 -6.40 1.65 -2.82
CA THR A 55 -7.54 1.88 -1.93
C THR A 55 -7.46 3.28 -1.32
N TYR A 56 -6.30 3.71 -0.86
CA TYR A 56 -6.11 5.03 -0.28
C TYR A 56 -6.25 6.15 -1.33
N ASP A 57 -5.46 6.11 -2.41
CA ASP A 57 -5.39 7.20 -3.38
C ASP A 57 -6.60 7.30 -4.29
N LEU A 58 -7.16 6.18 -4.77
CA LEU A 58 -8.34 6.22 -5.63
C LEU A 58 -9.57 6.67 -4.84
N THR A 59 -9.69 6.28 -3.57
CA THR A 59 -10.79 6.72 -2.71
C THR A 59 -10.65 8.21 -2.37
N ASN A 60 -9.44 8.67 -2.05
CA ASN A 60 -9.19 10.10 -1.80
C ASN A 60 -9.41 10.93 -3.07
N TRP A 61 -8.97 10.45 -4.24
CA TRP A 61 -9.22 11.13 -5.50
C TRP A 61 -10.72 11.23 -5.83
N ALA A 62 -11.49 10.20 -5.50
CA ALA A 62 -12.94 10.20 -5.70
C ALA A 62 -13.71 11.10 -4.71
N THR A 63 -13.17 11.36 -3.52
CA THR A 63 -13.93 11.99 -2.41
C THR A 63 -13.43 13.37 -1.98
N LEU A 64 -12.14 13.68 -2.16
CA LEU A 64 -11.53 14.92 -1.68
C LEU A 64 -11.35 15.95 -2.82
N GLN A 65 -11.73 17.20 -2.54
CA GLN A 65 -11.55 18.29 -3.49
C GLN A 65 -10.07 18.64 -3.65
N GLY A 66 -9.59 18.70 -4.89
CA GLY A 66 -8.22 19.11 -5.22
C GLY A 66 -7.16 18.02 -5.02
N TRP A 67 -7.55 16.75 -4.88
CA TRP A 67 -6.60 15.65 -4.83
C TRP A 67 -5.82 15.52 -6.16
N PRO A 68 -4.48 15.56 -6.15
CA PRO A 68 -3.69 15.55 -7.37
C PRO A 68 -3.65 14.14 -7.99
N ALA A 69 -4.36 13.96 -9.10
CA ALA A 69 -4.41 12.70 -9.86
C ALA A 69 -3.02 12.15 -10.22
N GLN A 70 -2.08 13.04 -10.55
CA GLN A 70 -0.71 12.64 -10.86
C GLN A 70 0.02 12.06 -9.65
N LEU A 71 -0.20 12.60 -8.45
CA LEU A 71 0.38 12.05 -7.23
C LEU A 71 -0.20 10.66 -6.95
N ALA A 72 -1.52 10.50 -7.06
CA ALA A 72 -2.18 9.22 -6.91
C ALA A 72 -1.56 8.16 -7.83
N LEU A 73 -1.43 8.45 -9.13
CA LEU A 73 -0.83 7.50 -10.08
C LEU A 73 0.63 7.15 -9.74
N VAL A 74 1.42 8.13 -9.30
CA VAL A 74 2.81 7.89 -8.87
C VAL A 74 2.84 7.03 -7.60
N ASP A 75 1.95 7.27 -6.64
CA ASP A 75 1.93 6.53 -5.37
C ASP A 75 1.40 5.09 -5.56
N LEU A 76 0.45 4.86 -6.47
CA LEU A 76 0.05 3.52 -6.89
C LEU A 76 1.22 2.74 -7.50
N ALA A 77 1.97 3.37 -8.41
CA ALA A 77 3.14 2.76 -9.03
C ALA A 77 4.22 2.46 -7.99
N TRP A 78 4.48 3.42 -7.09
CA TRP A 78 5.43 3.27 -6.00
C TRP A 78 5.04 2.13 -5.05
N GLY A 79 3.80 2.10 -4.58
CA GLY A 79 3.28 1.06 -3.70
C GLY A 79 3.38 -0.34 -4.29
N THR A 80 3.11 -0.47 -5.60
CA THR A 80 3.29 -1.72 -6.34
C THR A 80 4.76 -2.14 -6.38
N VAL A 81 5.66 -1.22 -6.76
CA VAL A 81 7.08 -1.53 -6.95
C VAL A 81 7.82 -1.77 -5.65
N VAL A 82 7.56 -0.99 -4.59
CA VAL A 82 8.23 -1.14 -3.29
C VAL A 82 7.85 -2.43 -2.59
N SER A 83 6.68 -2.97 -2.92
CA SER A 83 6.16 -4.19 -2.30
C SER A 83 6.58 -5.44 -3.07
N ALA A 84 6.78 -5.34 -4.39
CA ALA A 84 7.21 -6.43 -5.26
C ALA A 84 8.69 -6.81 -5.02
#